data_AF-A0AAN2PCN7-F1
#
_entry.id   AF-A0AAN2PCN7-F1
#
_cell.length_a   1.000
_cell.length_b   1.000
_cell.length_c   1.000
_cell.angle_alpha   90.00
_cell.angle_beta   90.00
_cell.angle_gamma   90.00
#
_symmetry.space_group_name_H-M   'P 1'
#
loop_
_entity.id
_entity.type
_entity.pdbx_description
1 polymer ?
#
loop_
_entity_poly.entity_id
_entity_poly.type
_entity_poly.pdbx_seq_one_letter_code
_entity_poly.pdbx_strand_id
1 'polypeptide(L)'
;MRKDDIYEILQEVDETLLLIGEQYVKAHEDKEIQEVVKVKVKNALENFRSCLDYCLHDIDELVLNRNRKVIYFPYESSKNAFKTAIHKNFKGLRNKNSKVYDALESVQDFNNPDSPWLTILCRRTNKVKHDKLLKQSRRDNHQVTIPGLGKFKNNRNVVFENCTMVTDTAVIPIDFSIDHQGNITSNKPIDPRLSIEKIDWVTFTIANTNRDVLEFLTQCRNEIGRMVEQIYLEIG
;
A
#
# COMPACT_ATOMS: atom_id res chain seq x y z
N MET A 1 27.99 -1.67 10.53
CA MET A 1 26.63 -2.08 10.14
C MET A 1 25.82 -0.83 9.97
N ARG A 2 24.95 -0.78 8.97
CA ARG A 2 24.12 0.39 8.62
C ARG A 2 22.75 0.34 9.30
N LYS A 3 22.63 -0.44 10.38
CA LYS A 3 21.37 -0.72 11.09
C LYS A 3 20.72 0.56 11.63
N ASP A 4 21.52 1.39 12.30
CA ASP A 4 21.04 2.65 12.90
C ASP A 4 20.62 3.63 11.81
N ASP A 5 21.39 3.75 10.73
CA ASP A 5 21.03 4.57 9.55
C ASP A 5 19.69 4.11 8.94
N ILE A 6 19.47 2.79 8.83
CA ILE A 6 18.20 2.25 8.32
C ILE A 6 17.04 2.62 9.25
N TYR A 7 17.21 2.52 10.58
CA TYR A 7 16.15 2.89 11.51
C TYR A 7 15.84 4.39 11.49
N GLU A 8 16.86 5.24 11.37
CA GLU A 8 16.66 6.68 11.18
C GLU A 8 15.86 6.96 9.88
N ILE A 9 16.23 6.30 8.77
CA ILE A 9 15.51 6.44 7.50
C ILE A 9 14.05 5.94 7.62
N LEU A 10 13.82 4.82 8.30
CA LEU A 10 12.46 4.29 8.51
C LEU A 10 11.62 5.20 9.41
N GLN A 11 12.23 5.86 10.39
CA GLN A 11 11.56 6.86 11.22
C GLN A 11 11.16 8.11 10.41
N GLU A 12 12.05 8.66 9.57
CA GLU A 12 11.71 9.78 8.67
C GLU A 12 10.57 9.41 7.71
N VAL A 13 10.52 8.14 7.27
CA VAL A 13 9.39 7.64 6.48
C VAL A 13 8.11 7.61 7.31
N ASP A 14 8.15 7.19 8.57
CA ASP A 14 6.97 7.15 9.45
C ASP A 14 6.40 8.57 9.65
N GLU A 15 7.26 9.57 9.86
CA GLU A 15 6.87 10.99 9.91
C GLU A 15 6.26 11.47 8.59
N THR A 16 6.83 11.03 7.47
CA THR A 16 6.29 11.31 6.13
C THR A 16 4.91 10.68 5.90
N LEU A 17 4.67 9.47 6.40
CA LEU A 17 3.37 8.79 6.31
C LEU A 17 2.31 9.52 7.11
N LEU A 18 2.65 10.00 8.32
CA LEU A 18 1.75 10.83 9.13
C LEU A 18 1.35 12.11 8.39
N LEU A 19 2.34 12.82 7.83
CA LEU A 19 2.08 14.01 7.02
C LEU A 19 1.18 13.72 5.82
N ILE A 20 1.41 12.61 5.10
CA ILE A 20 0.54 12.21 3.99
C ILE A 20 -0.88 11.94 4.51
N GLY A 21 -1.03 11.23 5.62
CA GLY A 21 -2.33 10.96 6.25
C GLY A 21 -3.11 12.23 6.59
N GLU A 22 -2.45 13.24 7.16
CA GLU A 22 -3.07 14.55 7.42
C GLU A 22 -3.55 15.24 6.14
N GLN A 23 -2.83 15.08 5.03
CA GLN A 23 -3.25 15.64 3.74
C GLN A 23 -4.45 14.90 3.15
N TYR A 24 -4.62 13.60 3.43
CA TYR A 24 -5.85 12.88 3.06
C TYR A 24 -7.06 13.43 3.81
N VAL A 25 -6.91 13.72 5.11
CA VAL A 25 -7.98 14.33 5.91
C VAL A 25 -8.35 15.70 5.36
N LYS A 26 -7.36 16.55 5.07
CA LYS A 26 -7.61 17.87 4.44
C LYS A 26 -8.27 17.74 3.07
N ALA A 27 -7.81 16.82 2.24
CA ALA A 27 -8.39 16.60 0.92
C ALA A 27 -9.83 16.07 0.98
N HIS A 28 -10.19 15.35 2.04
CA HIS A 28 -11.58 14.95 2.25
C HIS A 28 -12.52 16.16 2.40
N GLU A 29 -12.06 17.21 3.08
CA GLU A 29 -12.81 18.45 3.31
C GLU A 29 -12.73 19.41 2.10
N ASP A 30 -11.59 19.44 1.41
CA ASP A 30 -11.33 20.35 0.28
C ASP A 30 -11.18 19.60 -1.05
N LYS A 31 -12.17 19.79 -1.94
CA LYS A 31 -12.21 19.18 -3.27
C LYS A 31 -11.20 19.78 -4.26
N GLU A 32 -10.61 20.94 -3.98
CA GLU A 32 -9.59 21.54 -4.84
C GLU A 32 -8.24 20.82 -4.72
N ILE A 33 -8.02 20.05 -3.65
CA ILE A 33 -6.81 19.25 -3.46
C ILE A 33 -6.85 18.02 -4.37
N GLN A 34 -6.19 18.09 -5.52
CA GLN A 34 -6.20 17.02 -6.52
C GLN A 34 -5.02 16.03 -6.40
N GLU A 35 -3.97 16.38 -5.65
CA GLU A 35 -2.75 15.58 -5.50
C GLU A 35 -2.13 15.81 -4.10
N VAL A 36 -1.45 14.79 -3.54
CA VAL A 36 -0.85 14.84 -2.19
C VAL A 36 0.67 14.79 -2.24
N VAL A 37 1.29 15.84 -1.68
CA VAL A 37 2.71 15.95 -1.27
C VAL A 37 3.71 15.11 -2.10
N LYS A 38 3.69 15.26 -3.44
CA LYS A 38 4.45 14.40 -4.37
C LYS A 38 5.94 14.31 -4.07
N VAL A 39 6.54 15.40 -3.58
CA VAL A 39 7.97 15.42 -3.21
C VAL A 39 8.22 14.51 -2.01
N LYS A 40 7.35 14.53 -1.01
CA LYS A 40 7.44 13.63 0.15
C LYS A 40 7.23 12.18 -0.24
N VAL A 41 6.27 11.91 -1.14
CA VAL A 41 6.08 10.58 -1.74
C VAL A 41 7.34 10.11 -2.47
N LYS A 42 7.96 10.98 -3.28
CA LYS A 42 9.25 10.68 -3.93
C LYS A 42 10.30 10.30 -2.89
N ASN A 43 10.50 11.13 -1.88
CA ASN A 43 11.54 10.91 -0.87
C ASN A 43 11.32 9.60 -0.12
N ALA A 44 10.07 9.26 0.25
CA ALA A 44 9.74 7.98 0.86
C ALA A 44 10.13 6.78 -0.03
N LEU A 45 9.81 6.83 -1.34
CA LEU A 45 10.20 5.79 -2.30
C LEU A 45 11.73 5.65 -2.44
N GLU A 46 12.47 6.74 -2.34
CA GLU A 46 13.94 6.75 -2.38
C GLU A 46 14.53 6.18 -1.09
N ASN A 47 13.99 6.58 0.05
CA ASN A 47 14.37 6.11 1.39
C ASN A 47 14.16 4.60 1.54
N PHE A 48 13.02 4.07 1.10
CA PHE A 48 12.78 2.64 1.05
C PHE A 48 13.82 1.90 0.21
N ARG A 49 14.20 2.48 -0.93
CA ARG A 49 15.23 1.87 -1.77
C ARG A 49 16.60 1.87 -1.10
N SER A 50 16.96 2.96 -0.42
CA SER A 50 18.18 3.04 0.39
C SER A 50 18.22 1.97 1.48
N CYS A 51 17.11 1.74 2.20
CA CYS A 51 17.02 0.69 3.22
C CYS A 51 17.35 -0.70 2.65
N LEU A 52 16.76 -1.03 1.48
CA LEU A 52 17.00 -2.29 0.78
C LEU A 52 18.49 -2.43 0.39
N ASP A 53 19.09 -1.39 -0.18
CA ASP A 53 20.47 -1.44 -0.65
C ASP A 53 21.46 -1.47 0.54
N TYR A 54 21.18 -0.77 1.66
CA TYR A 54 21.99 -0.82 2.89
C TYR A 54 21.99 -2.22 3.52
N CYS A 55 20.84 -2.89 3.58
CA CYS A 55 20.76 -4.28 4.04
C CYS A 55 21.68 -5.20 3.23
N LEU A 56 21.70 -5.04 1.90
CA LEU A 56 22.56 -5.89 1.06
C LEU A 56 24.04 -5.61 1.23
N HIS A 57 24.44 -4.37 1.47
CA HIS A 57 25.83 -4.04 1.76
C HIS A 57 26.28 -4.71 3.06
N ASP A 58 25.46 -4.66 4.11
CA ASP A 58 25.75 -5.36 5.36
C ASP A 58 25.77 -6.90 5.17
N ILE A 59 24.86 -7.47 4.38
CA ILE A 59 24.89 -8.91 4.04
C ILE A 59 26.17 -9.27 3.26
N ASP A 60 26.58 -8.45 2.30
CA ASP A 60 27.79 -8.69 1.51
C ASP A 60 29.05 -8.65 2.39
N GLU A 61 29.13 -7.67 3.28
CA GLU A 61 30.26 -7.45 4.18
C GLU A 61 30.33 -8.51 5.29
N LEU A 62 29.24 -8.76 6.00
CA LEU A 62 29.23 -9.54 7.24
C LEU A 62 28.98 -11.04 7.00
N VAL A 63 28.15 -11.39 6.02
CA VAL A 63 27.84 -12.80 5.73
C VAL A 63 28.75 -13.32 4.62
N LEU A 64 28.86 -12.57 3.52
CA LEU A 64 29.63 -13.04 2.37
C LEU A 64 31.13 -12.75 2.46
N ASN A 65 31.57 -11.87 3.37
CA ASN A 65 32.95 -11.38 3.49
C ASN A 65 33.44 -10.75 2.17
N ARG A 66 32.60 -9.91 1.57
CA ARG A 66 32.84 -9.18 0.32
C ARG A 66 32.56 -7.69 0.55
N ASN A 67 33.17 -6.83 -0.25
CA ASN A 67 32.95 -5.39 -0.15
C ASN A 67 32.71 -4.79 -1.54
N ARG A 68 31.58 -5.16 -2.15
CA ARG A 68 31.23 -4.66 -3.48
C ARG A 68 30.66 -3.25 -3.39
N LYS A 69 31.15 -2.37 -4.27
CA LYS A 69 30.68 -0.98 -4.38
C LYS A 69 29.26 -0.85 -4.94
N VAL A 70 28.86 -1.77 -5.81
CA VAL A 70 27.56 -1.72 -6.49
C VAL A 70 26.85 -3.05 -6.27
N ILE A 71 25.74 -2.99 -5.56
CA ILE A 71 24.87 -4.13 -5.27
C ILE A 71 23.43 -3.66 -5.46
N TYR A 72 22.61 -4.48 -6.10
CA TYR A 72 21.20 -4.18 -6.30
C TYR A 72 20.33 -5.21 -5.59
N PHE A 73 19.31 -4.73 -4.88
CA PHE A 73 18.28 -5.58 -4.29
C PHE A 73 17.63 -6.46 -5.35
N PRO A 74 17.56 -7.79 -5.15
CA PRO A 74 16.86 -8.68 -6.08
C PRO A 74 15.34 -8.46 -5.97
N TYR A 75 14.67 -8.21 -7.10
CA TYR A 75 13.21 -8.13 -7.18
C TYR A 75 12.73 -8.88 -8.42
N GLU A 76 12.76 -10.21 -8.32
CA GLU A 76 12.57 -11.09 -9.47
C GLU A 76 11.10 -11.51 -9.66
N SER A 77 10.71 -11.79 -10.90
CA SER A 77 9.32 -12.16 -11.23
C SER A 77 8.94 -13.59 -10.87
N SER A 78 9.92 -14.45 -10.52
CA SER A 78 9.68 -15.84 -10.16
C SER A 78 10.72 -16.38 -9.19
N LYS A 79 10.36 -17.43 -8.45
CA LYS A 79 11.26 -18.14 -7.53
C LYS A 79 12.53 -18.65 -8.22
N ASN A 80 12.43 -19.13 -9.46
CA ASN A 80 13.59 -19.61 -10.22
C ASN A 80 14.53 -18.46 -10.65
N ALA A 81 13.97 -17.33 -11.08
CA ALA A 81 14.75 -16.14 -11.39
C ALA A 81 15.45 -15.61 -10.13
N PHE A 82 14.75 -15.57 -8.99
CA PHE A 82 15.34 -15.22 -7.69
C PHE A 82 16.50 -16.12 -7.30
N LYS A 83 16.32 -17.45 -7.35
CA LYS A 83 17.39 -18.42 -7.09
C LYS A 83 18.61 -18.19 -7.98
N THR A 84 18.38 -17.91 -9.26
CA THR A 84 19.45 -17.65 -10.24
C THR A 84 20.19 -16.35 -9.91
N ALA A 85 19.45 -15.28 -9.61
CA ALA A 85 20.00 -13.98 -9.23
C ALA A 85 20.82 -14.07 -7.94
N ILE A 86 20.30 -14.75 -6.90
CA ILE A 86 21.04 -14.99 -5.65
C ILE A 86 22.27 -15.86 -5.90
N HIS A 87 22.17 -16.93 -6.68
CA HIS A 87 23.32 -17.78 -6.97
C HIS A 87 24.44 -17.01 -7.69
N LYS A 88 24.07 -16.13 -8.63
CA LYS A 88 25.01 -15.30 -9.38
C LYS A 88 25.62 -14.19 -8.53
N ASN A 89 24.78 -13.40 -7.85
CA ASN A 89 25.19 -12.15 -7.20
C ASN A 89 25.56 -12.35 -5.74
N PHE A 90 25.01 -13.34 -5.05
CA PHE A 90 25.22 -13.61 -3.62
C PHE A 90 25.62 -15.07 -3.40
N LYS A 91 26.52 -15.57 -4.27
CA LYS A 91 27.00 -16.97 -4.25
C LYS A 91 27.41 -17.40 -2.85
N GLY A 92 26.76 -18.45 -2.35
CA GLY A 92 27.00 -19.05 -1.03
C GLY A 92 26.11 -18.52 0.09
N LEU A 93 25.27 -17.49 -0.14
CA LEU A 93 24.42 -16.88 0.88
C LEU A 93 23.57 -17.91 1.62
N ARG A 94 22.82 -18.75 0.89
CA ARG A 94 21.95 -19.78 1.48
C ARG A 94 22.70 -20.76 2.38
N ASN A 95 23.96 -21.06 2.08
CA ASN A 95 24.77 -21.99 2.88
C ASN A 95 25.37 -21.29 4.11
N LYS A 96 25.73 -20.02 4.00
CA LYS A 96 26.33 -19.25 5.08
C LYS A 96 25.29 -18.75 6.08
N ASN A 97 24.13 -18.33 5.61
CA ASN A 97 23.01 -17.87 6.42
C ASN A 97 21.69 -18.11 5.66
N SER A 98 21.05 -19.25 5.93
CA SER A 98 19.78 -19.63 5.29
C SER A 98 18.64 -18.70 5.68
N LYS A 99 18.63 -18.17 6.90
CA LYS A 99 17.55 -17.29 7.36
C LYS A 99 17.60 -15.91 6.70
N VAL A 100 18.78 -15.35 6.46
CA VAL A 100 18.92 -14.14 5.64
C VAL A 100 18.47 -14.40 4.20
N TYR A 101 18.79 -15.58 3.64
CA TYR A 101 18.26 -15.97 2.33
C TYR A 101 16.73 -16.03 2.32
N ASP A 102 16.13 -16.64 3.34
CA ASP A 102 14.67 -16.78 3.47
C ASP A 102 14.00 -15.41 3.67
N ALA A 103 14.62 -14.49 4.43
CA ALA A 103 14.14 -13.12 4.59
C ALA A 103 14.10 -12.38 3.25
N LEU A 104 15.17 -12.47 2.43
CA LEU A 104 15.20 -11.88 1.09
C LEU A 104 14.20 -12.53 0.13
N GLU A 105 13.94 -13.84 0.25
CA GLU A 105 12.94 -14.54 -0.56
C GLU A 105 11.52 -14.12 -0.16
N SER A 106 11.24 -13.99 1.14
CA SER A 106 9.90 -13.75 1.68
C SER A 106 9.25 -12.48 1.12
N VAL A 107 10.05 -11.44 0.88
CA VAL A 107 9.60 -10.13 0.38
C VAL A 107 9.37 -10.09 -1.14
N GLN A 108 9.72 -11.14 -1.87
CA GLN A 108 9.57 -11.15 -3.33
C GLN A 108 8.10 -11.26 -3.74
N ASP A 109 7.70 -10.51 -4.76
CA ASP A 109 6.30 -10.43 -5.20
C ASP A 109 5.72 -11.79 -5.66
N PHE A 110 6.55 -12.76 -6.07
CA PHE A 110 6.04 -14.10 -6.42
C PHE A 110 5.51 -14.89 -5.22
N ASN A 111 5.79 -14.47 -3.98
CA ASN A 111 5.18 -15.02 -2.77
C ASN A 111 3.88 -14.31 -2.39
N ASN A 112 3.59 -13.15 -2.99
CA ASN A 112 2.36 -12.38 -2.77
C ASN A 112 1.86 -11.77 -4.09
N PRO A 113 1.38 -12.60 -5.04
CA PRO A 113 0.99 -12.13 -6.37
C PRO A 113 -0.22 -11.21 -6.35
N ASP A 114 -1.05 -11.27 -5.30
CA ASP A 114 -2.26 -10.45 -5.15
C ASP A 114 -1.94 -9.02 -4.71
N SER A 115 -0.81 -8.82 -4.02
CA SER A 115 -0.36 -7.50 -3.55
C SER A 115 1.13 -7.26 -3.82
N PRO A 116 1.53 -7.21 -5.11
CA PRO A 116 2.92 -6.97 -5.47
C PRO A 116 3.31 -5.55 -5.05
N TRP A 117 4.41 -5.42 -4.32
CA TRP A 117 4.86 -4.14 -3.78
C TRP A 117 6.30 -3.86 -4.16
N LEU A 118 7.18 -4.86 -4.15
CA LEU A 118 8.61 -4.68 -4.31
C LEU A 118 8.95 -4.25 -5.75
N THR A 119 8.34 -4.90 -6.75
CA THR A 119 8.50 -4.52 -8.16
C THR A 119 7.94 -3.13 -8.43
N ILE A 120 6.79 -2.80 -7.83
CA ILE A 120 6.18 -1.48 -7.97
C ILE A 120 7.11 -0.43 -7.36
N LEU A 121 7.58 -0.64 -6.13
CA LEU A 121 8.51 0.24 -5.44
C LEU A 121 9.73 0.50 -6.31
N CYS A 122 10.46 -0.56 -6.69
CA CYS A 122 11.72 -0.42 -7.41
C CYS A 122 11.54 0.27 -8.78
N ARG A 123 10.50 -0.08 -9.55
CA ARG A 123 10.21 0.56 -10.84
C ARG A 123 9.78 2.02 -10.69
N ARG A 124 8.97 2.33 -9.68
CA ARG A 124 8.49 3.70 -9.44
C ARG A 124 9.60 4.59 -8.91
N THR A 125 10.43 4.13 -7.99
CA THR A 125 11.60 4.87 -7.52
C THR A 125 12.53 5.23 -8.68
N ASN A 126 12.84 4.28 -9.56
CA ASN A 126 13.68 4.54 -10.73
C ASN A 126 13.06 5.58 -11.68
N LYS A 127 11.75 5.49 -11.94
CA LYS A 127 11.06 6.46 -12.79
C LYS A 127 11.06 7.86 -12.17
N VAL A 128 10.77 7.96 -10.87
CA VAL A 128 10.66 9.25 -10.18
C VAL A 128 12.04 9.91 -9.99
N LYS A 129 13.12 9.13 -9.88
CA LYS A 129 14.50 9.62 -9.83
C LYS A 129 14.95 10.30 -11.14
N HIS A 130 14.52 9.77 -12.29
CA HIS A 130 15.11 10.13 -13.59
C HIS A 130 14.18 10.89 -14.55
N ASP A 131 12.88 10.96 -14.28
CA ASP A 131 11.90 11.56 -15.19
C ASP A 131 11.13 12.70 -14.51
N LYS A 132 10.05 12.35 -13.79
CA LYS A 132 9.12 13.32 -13.20
C LYS A 132 8.55 12.78 -11.89
N LEU A 133 8.07 13.69 -11.04
CA LEU A 133 7.30 13.35 -9.85
C LEU A 133 6.14 12.41 -10.19
N LEU A 134 5.80 11.57 -9.22
CA LEU A 134 4.75 10.58 -9.37
C LEU A 134 3.40 11.27 -9.67
N LYS A 135 2.82 10.96 -10.83
CA LYS A 135 1.45 11.40 -11.14
C LYS A 135 0.47 10.67 -10.23
N GLN A 136 -0.48 11.42 -9.69
CA GLN A 136 -1.52 10.90 -8.82
C GLN A 136 -2.89 11.25 -9.40
N SER A 137 -3.91 10.48 -9.01
CA SER A 137 -5.29 10.79 -9.37
C SER A 137 -6.17 10.62 -8.15
N ARG A 138 -6.79 11.73 -7.73
CA ARG A 138 -7.82 11.75 -6.70
C ARG A 138 -9.01 10.91 -7.13
N ARG A 139 -9.56 10.16 -6.19
CA ARG A 139 -10.89 9.57 -6.28
C ARG A 139 -11.62 9.84 -4.97
N ASP A 140 -12.77 10.48 -5.08
CA ASP A 140 -13.74 10.56 -4.01
C ASP A 140 -14.55 9.27 -4.01
N ASN A 141 -14.64 8.63 -2.86
CA ASN A 141 -15.28 7.35 -2.69
C ASN A 141 -16.38 7.47 -1.63
N HIS A 142 -17.36 6.59 -1.73
CA HIS A 142 -18.43 6.46 -0.77
C HIS A 142 -18.80 5.00 -0.53
N GLN A 143 -19.35 4.74 0.64
CA GLN A 143 -20.01 3.49 0.99
C GLN A 143 -21.28 3.79 1.76
N VAL A 144 -22.40 3.24 1.27
CA VAL A 144 -23.67 3.24 1.98
C VAL A 144 -23.88 1.83 2.56
N THR A 145 -24.07 1.75 3.86
CA THR A 145 -24.37 0.50 4.58
C THR A 145 -25.80 0.57 5.09
N ILE A 146 -26.57 -0.47 4.78
CA ILE A 146 -27.92 -0.66 5.26
C ILE A 146 -27.93 -2.00 5.99
N PRO A 147 -27.89 -2.01 7.33
CA PRO A 147 -27.88 -3.23 8.12
C PRO A 147 -29.05 -4.15 7.75
N GLY A 148 -28.77 -5.44 7.54
CA GLY A 148 -29.76 -6.42 7.10
C GLY A 148 -30.02 -6.45 5.59
N LEU A 149 -29.51 -5.48 4.81
CA LEU A 149 -29.69 -5.42 3.37
C LEU A 149 -28.37 -5.56 2.60
N GLY A 150 -27.38 -4.70 2.87
CA GLY A 150 -26.13 -4.74 2.12
C GLY A 150 -25.23 -3.52 2.29
N LYS A 151 -24.07 -3.60 1.61
CA LYS A 151 -23.07 -2.53 1.51
C LYS A 151 -22.89 -2.16 0.04
N PHE A 152 -23.12 -0.89 -0.27
CA PHE A 152 -23.03 -0.35 -1.63
C PHE A 152 -21.85 0.62 -1.69
N LYS A 153 -20.79 0.22 -2.41
CA LYS A 153 -19.53 0.98 -2.48
C LYS A 153 -19.32 1.51 -3.90
N ASN A 154 -19.09 2.81 -4.03
CA ASN A 154 -18.82 3.48 -5.31
C ASN A 154 -19.80 3.07 -6.44
N ASN A 155 -21.07 2.85 -6.08
CA ASN A 155 -22.12 2.48 -7.02
C ASN A 155 -22.43 3.65 -7.96
N ARG A 156 -22.87 3.36 -9.19
CA ARG A 156 -23.37 4.40 -10.11
C ARG A 156 -24.76 4.86 -9.69
N ASN A 157 -25.70 3.94 -9.57
CA ASN A 157 -27.04 4.19 -9.02
C ASN A 157 -27.54 2.85 -8.46
N VAL A 158 -28.21 2.87 -7.32
CA VAL A 158 -28.98 1.74 -6.77
C VAL A 158 -30.40 2.22 -6.57
N VAL A 159 -31.38 1.46 -7.04
CA VAL A 159 -32.79 1.83 -6.95
C VAL A 159 -33.55 0.67 -6.32
N PHE A 160 -34.27 0.95 -5.24
CA PHE A 160 -35.24 0.04 -4.65
C PHE A 160 -36.64 0.60 -4.93
N GLU A 161 -37.41 -0.10 -5.75
CA GLU A 161 -38.78 0.26 -6.09
C GLU A 161 -39.73 -0.81 -5.57
N ASN A 162 -40.73 -0.42 -4.78
CA ASN A 162 -41.73 -1.33 -4.20
C ASN A 162 -41.13 -2.56 -3.49
N CYS A 163 -39.98 -2.37 -2.83
CA CYS A 163 -39.28 -3.45 -2.12
C CYS A 163 -39.72 -3.50 -0.65
N THR A 164 -39.56 -4.66 -0.03
CA THR A 164 -39.69 -4.81 1.43
C THR A 164 -38.51 -5.61 1.98
N MET A 165 -37.97 -5.18 3.11
CA MET A 165 -37.01 -5.95 3.90
C MET A 165 -37.76 -6.66 5.01
N VAL A 166 -37.70 -7.98 5.00
CA VAL A 166 -38.25 -8.84 6.04
C VAL A 166 -37.13 -9.12 7.04
N THR A 167 -37.36 -8.75 8.29
CA THR A 167 -36.52 -9.11 9.43
C THR A 167 -37.30 -10.06 10.34
N ASP A 168 -36.62 -10.63 11.34
CA ASP A 168 -37.28 -11.51 12.32
C ASP A 168 -38.40 -10.81 13.12
N THR A 169 -38.41 -9.47 13.15
CA THR A 169 -39.31 -8.67 13.98
C THR A 169 -40.22 -7.73 13.21
N ALA A 170 -39.96 -7.51 11.91
CA ALA A 170 -40.69 -6.51 11.13
C ALA A 170 -40.63 -6.76 9.62
N VAL A 171 -41.64 -6.25 8.92
CA VAL A 171 -41.59 -5.98 7.48
C VAL A 171 -41.42 -4.48 7.31
N ILE A 172 -40.32 -4.08 6.67
CA ILE A 172 -39.92 -2.68 6.50
C ILE A 172 -40.01 -2.35 5.00
N PRO A 173 -40.82 -1.36 4.59
CA PRO A 173 -40.86 -0.92 3.19
C PRO A 173 -39.56 -0.22 2.80
N ILE A 174 -39.06 -0.51 1.60
CA ILE A 174 -37.87 0.08 1.02
C ILE A 174 -38.24 0.63 -0.36
N ASP A 175 -38.24 1.96 -0.46
CA ASP A 175 -38.61 2.69 -1.68
C ASP A 175 -37.77 3.98 -1.78
N PHE A 176 -36.52 3.85 -2.20
CA PHE A 176 -35.56 4.94 -2.34
C PHE A 176 -34.44 4.58 -3.33
N SER A 177 -33.68 5.57 -3.74
CA SER A 177 -32.48 5.38 -4.56
C SER A 177 -31.24 5.95 -3.89
N ILE A 178 -30.08 5.37 -4.23
CA ILE A 178 -28.74 5.81 -3.85
C ILE A 178 -28.06 6.26 -5.15
N ASP A 179 -27.68 7.53 -5.23
CA ASP A 179 -27.02 8.09 -6.40
C ASP A 179 -25.52 7.74 -6.48
N HIS A 180 -24.85 8.27 -7.52
CA HIS A 180 -23.41 8.09 -7.77
C HIS A 180 -22.48 8.74 -6.74
N GLN A 181 -23.02 9.52 -5.81
CA GLN A 181 -22.31 10.16 -4.70
C GLN A 181 -22.71 9.55 -3.35
N GLY A 182 -23.54 8.49 -3.37
CA GLY A 182 -24.06 7.84 -2.17
C GLY A 182 -25.17 8.63 -1.48
N ASN A 183 -25.72 9.67 -2.09
CA ASN A 183 -26.84 10.41 -1.53
C ASN A 183 -28.13 9.62 -1.72
N ILE A 184 -29.01 9.71 -0.74
CA ILE A 184 -30.26 8.95 -0.71
C ILE A 184 -31.40 9.87 -1.08
N THR A 185 -32.20 9.46 -2.06
CA THR A 185 -33.39 10.18 -2.48
C THR A 185 -34.61 9.25 -2.40
N SER A 186 -35.68 9.75 -1.81
CA SER A 186 -36.96 9.03 -1.73
C SER A 186 -38.11 9.99 -1.97
N ASN A 187 -39.17 9.49 -2.61
CA ASN A 187 -40.40 10.24 -2.83
C ASN A 187 -41.33 10.23 -1.59
N LYS A 188 -41.04 9.39 -0.61
CA LYS A 188 -41.78 9.26 0.66
C LYS A 188 -40.81 9.33 1.83
N PRO A 189 -41.27 9.62 3.06
CA PRO A 189 -40.43 9.50 4.23
C PRO A 189 -39.86 8.07 4.34
N ILE A 190 -38.55 7.96 4.53
CA ILE A 190 -37.88 6.69 4.79
C ILE A 190 -38.38 6.15 6.14
N ASP A 191 -38.67 4.86 6.20
CA ASP A 191 -39.15 4.22 7.44
C ASP A 191 -38.12 4.42 8.56
N PRO A 192 -38.51 4.96 9.73
CA PRO A 192 -37.58 5.30 10.81
C PRO A 192 -36.88 4.08 11.44
N ARG A 193 -37.36 2.86 11.16
CA ARG A 193 -36.71 1.62 11.60
C ARG A 193 -35.52 1.24 10.74
N LEU A 194 -35.34 1.88 9.58
CA LEU A 194 -34.22 1.65 8.69
C LEU A 194 -33.02 2.52 9.11
N SER A 195 -31.95 1.87 9.58
CA SER A 195 -30.66 2.56 9.73
C SER A 195 -29.95 2.61 8.38
N ILE A 196 -29.44 3.78 8.03
CA ILE A 196 -28.62 3.95 6.83
C ILE A 196 -27.38 4.76 7.20
N GLU A 197 -26.21 4.16 6.98
CA GLU A 197 -24.92 4.76 7.31
C GLU A 197 -24.16 5.07 6.04
N LYS A 198 -23.71 6.31 5.88
CA LYS A 198 -22.85 6.75 4.77
C LYS A 198 -21.47 7.08 5.29
N ILE A 199 -20.44 6.56 4.62
CA ILE A 199 -19.05 6.93 4.85
C ILE A 199 -18.47 7.41 3.53
N ASP A 200 -17.86 8.59 3.56
CA ASP A 200 -17.16 9.20 2.43
C ASP A 200 -15.65 9.25 2.74
N TRP A 201 -14.79 9.04 1.74
CA TRP A 201 -13.34 9.17 1.90
C TRP A 201 -12.65 9.45 0.56
N VAL A 202 -11.41 9.91 0.62
CA VAL A 202 -10.59 10.20 -0.56
C VAL A 202 -9.45 9.19 -0.67
N THR A 203 -9.13 8.82 -1.90
CA THR A 203 -7.93 8.04 -2.23
C THR A 203 -7.12 8.75 -3.30
N PHE A 204 -5.79 8.68 -3.21
CA PHE A 204 -4.90 9.19 -4.25
C PHE A 204 -4.21 8.02 -4.91
N THR A 205 -4.59 7.72 -6.15
CA THR A 205 -4.07 6.55 -6.86
C THR A 205 -2.79 6.87 -7.62
N ILE A 206 -1.80 5.98 -7.54
CA ILE A 206 -0.54 6.11 -8.30
C ILE A 206 -0.81 5.84 -9.78
N ALA A 207 -0.47 6.78 -10.66
CA ALA A 207 -0.76 6.65 -12.09
C ALA A 207 -0.19 5.38 -12.72
N ASN A 208 -1.00 4.73 -13.57
CA ASN A 208 -0.72 3.41 -14.16
C ASN A 208 -0.58 2.29 -13.12
N THR A 209 -1.26 2.45 -11.98
CA THR A 209 -1.54 1.41 -11.00
C THR A 209 -2.96 1.64 -10.46
N ASN A 210 -3.51 0.65 -9.76
CA ASN A 210 -4.74 0.81 -8.98
C ASN A 210 -4.45 0.91 -7.47
N ARG A 211 -3.25 1.37 -7.09
CA ARG A 211 -2.79 1.42 -5.71
C ARG A 211 -2.95 2.82 -5.15
N ASP A 212 -3.59 2.92 -3.99
CA ASP A 212 -3.61 4.15 -3.20
C ASP A 212 -2.19 4.46 -2.68
N VAL A 213 -1.80 5.74 -2.69
CA VAL A 213 -0.45 6.19 -2.30
C VAL A 213 -0.17 5.86 -0.85
N LEU A 214 -1.08 6.20 0.07
CA LEU A 214 -0.85 6.03 1.49
C LEU A 214 -0.83 4.54 1.85
N GLU A 215 -1.79 3.77 1.32
CA GLU A 215 -1.83 2.32 1.49
C GLU A 215 -0.55 1.66 0.97
N PHE A 216 -0.09 2.04 -0.22
CA PHE A 216 1.10 1.47 -0.85
C PHE A 216 2.38 1.76 -0.06
N LEU A 217 2.59 3.01 0.36
CA LEU A 217 3.78 3.37 1.13
C LEU A 217 3.76 2.71 2.52
N THR A 218 2.59 2.60 3.14
CA THR A 218 2.42 1.89 4.42
C THR A 218 2.76 0.41 4.26
N GLN A 219 2.32 -0.24 3.17
CA GLN A 219 2.72 -1.61 2.88
C GLN A 219 4.25 -1.73 2.73
N CYS A 220 4.87 -0.86 1.93
CA CYS A 220 6.33 -0.87 1.75
C CYS A 220 7.05 -0.74 3.09
N ARG A 221 6.59 0.18 3.95
CA ARG A 221 7.16 0.39 5.29
C ARG A 221 7.08 -0.84 6.17
N ASN A 222 5.94 -1.52 6.17
CA ASN A 222 5.72 -2.71 6.99
C ASN A 222 6.57 -3.89 6.50
N GLU A 223 6.59 -4.14 5.19
CA GLU A 223 7.34 -5.25 4.60
C GLU A 223 8.86 -5.03 4.75
N ILE A 224 9.35 -3.81 4.50
CA ILE A 224 10.77 -3.49 4.72
C ILE A 224 11.13 -3.57 6.19
N GLY A 225 10.30 -3.04 7.10
CA GLY A 225 10.54 -3.11 8.54
C GLY A 225 10.70 -4.54 9.04
N ARG A 226 9.77 -5.43 8.69
CA ARG A 226 9.84 -6.85 9.04
C ARG A 226 11.09 -7.52 8.48
N MET A 227 11.43 -7.25 7.22
CA MET A 227 12.62 -7.81 6.58
C MET A 227 13.92 -7.33 7.27
N VAL A 228 14.01 -6.04 7.57
CA VAL A 228 15.14 -5.44 8.29
C VAL A 228 15.31 -6.10 9.65
N GLU A 229 14.23 -6.23 10.44
CA GLU A 229 14.26 -6.93 11.72
C GLU A 229 14.78 -8.37 11.58
N GLN A 230 14.23 -9.14 10.63
CA GLN A 230 14.68 -10.52 10.38
C GLN A 230 16.15 -10.60 9.99
N ILE A 231 16.64 -9.70 9.12
CA ILE A 231 18.04 -9.69 8.69
C ILE A 231 18.94 -9.37 9.89
N TYR A 232 18.66 -8.31 10.63
CA TYR A 232 19.51 -7.85 11.73
C TYR A 232 19.41 -8.69 13.01
N LEU A 233 18.43 -9.58 13.13
CA LEU A 233 18.45 -10.66 14.12
C LEU A 233 19.47 -11.75 13.79
N GLU A 234 19.84 -11.92 12.52
CA GLU A 234 20.66 -13.05 12.05
C GLU A 234 22.10 -12.65 11.66
N ILE A 235 22.37 -11.36 11.45
CA ILE A 235 23.71 -10.83 11.18
C ILE A 235 24.30 -10.02 12.33
N GLY A 236 23.51 -9.81 13.39
CA GLY A 236 23.90 -9.14 14.63
C GLY A 236 24.54 -10.08 15.64
#